data_AF-A0A9D1I9K5-F1
#
_entry.id   AF-A0A9D1I9K5-F1
#
_cell.length_a   1.000
_cell.length_b   1.000
_cell.length_c   1.000
_cell.angle_alpha   90.00
_cell.angle_beta   90.00
_cell.angle_gamma   90.00
#
_symmetry.space_group_name_H-M   'P 1'
#
loop_
_entity.id
_entity.type
_entity.pdbx_description
1 polymer ?
#
loop_
_entity_poly.entity_id
_entity_poly.type
_entity_poly.pdbx_seq_one_letter_code
_entity_poly.pdbx_strand_id
1 'polypeptide(L)' 'CLLEQPFVKDPEKKVSDILNGLIATIGEKITVRRFVRYEKGEGLAKKEENFADEVMKQLK' A
#
# COMPACT_ATOMS: atom_id res chain seq x y z
N CYS A 1 0.93 -10.42 -6.41
CA CYS A 1 -0.53 -10.17 -6.32
C CYS A 1 -0.96 -10.11 -4.84
N LEU A 2 -2.10 -9.51 -4.44
CA LEU A 2 -2.47 -9.27 -3.02
C LEU A 2 -2.37 -10.52 -2.15
N LEU A 3 -2.86 -11.67 -2.64
CA LEU A 3 -2.91 -12.92 -1.89
C LEU A 3 -1.53 -13.48 -1.53
N GLU A 4 -0.48 -13.12 -2.29
CA GLU A 4 0.88 -13.61 -2.10
C GLU A 4 1.71 -12.73 -1.17
N GLN A 5 1.18 -11.56 -0.81
CA GLN A 5 1.88 -10.60 0.05
C GLN A 5 1.96 -11.14 1.49
N PRO A 6 3.06 -10.85 2.20
CA PRO A 6 3.13 -11.04 3.65
C PRO A 6 2.01 -10.28 4.35
N PHE A 7 1.42 -10.88 5.36
CA PHE A 7 0.35 -10.24 6.11
C PHE A 7 0.93 -9.17 7.06
N VAL A 8 0.33 -7.98 7.07
CA VAL A 8 0.87 -6.81 7.81
C VAL A 8 1.01 -7.06 9.32
N LYS A 9 0.13 -7.88 9.92
CA LYS A 9 0.18 -8.19 11.36
C LYS A 9 1.03 -9.43 11.68
N ASP A 10 1.31 -10.28 10.69
CA ASP A 10 2.07 -11.52 10.83
C ASP A 10 2.84 -11.76 9.52
N PRO A 11 4.06 -11.21 9.38
CA PRO A 11 4.81 -11.24 8.12
C PRO A 11 5.26 -12.65 7.71
N GLU A 12 5.19 -13.63 8.60
CA GLU A 12 5.55 -15.03 8.31
C GLU A 12 4.49 -15.74 7.47
N LYS A 13 3.26 -15.22 7.47
CA LYS A 13 2.12 -15.79 6.73
C LYS A 13 1.73 -14.91 5.56
N LYS A 14 1.31 -15.53 4.46
CA LYS A 14 0.72 -14.81 3.33
C LYS A 14 -0.73 -14.48 3.61
N VAL A 15 -1.26 -13.48 2.91
CA VAL A 15 -2.68 -13.12 2.95
C VAL A 15 -3.58 -14.32 2.58
N SER A 16 -3.14 -15.20 1.66
CA SER A 16 -3.84 -16.45 1.33
C SER A 16 -3.98 -17.40 2.52
N ASP A 17 -2.96 -17.50 3.36
CA ASP A 17 -2.92 -18.46 4.47
C ASP A 17 -3.88 -18.01 5.57
N ILE A 18 -3.93 -16.70 5.83
CA ILE A 18 -4.90 -16.08 6.73
C ILE A 18 -6.33 -16.29 6.21
N LEU A 19 -6.56 -16.07 4.91
CA LEU A 19 -7.88 -16.27 4.30
C LEU A 19 -8.36 -17.71 4.48
N ASN A 20 -7.49 -18.69 4.22
CA ASN A 20 -7.81 -20.11 4.36
C ASN A 20 -8.09 -20.49 5.82
N GLY A 21 -7.32 -19.96 6.77
CA GLY A 21 -7.56 -20.17 8.21
C GLY A 21 -8.93 -19.62 8.66
N LEU A 22 -9.31 -18.45 8.14
CA LEU A 22 -10.63 -17.86 8.42
C LEU A 22 -11.76 -18.69 7.81
N ILE A 23 -11.60 -19.20 6.58
CA ILE A 23 -12.57 -20.11 5.95
C ILE A 23 -12.76 -21.35 6.82
N ALA A 24 -11.68 -21.95 7.32
CA ALA A 24 -11.74 -23.12 8.19
C ALA A 24 -12.43 -22.83 9.53
N THR A 25 -12.22 -21.63 10.10
CA THR A 25 -12.80 -21.24 11.40
C THR A 25 -14.29 -20.88 11.28
N ILE A 26 -14.68 -20.21 10.20
CA ILE A 26 -16.04 -19.71 9.98
C ILE A 26 -16.92 -20.77 9.32
N GLY A 27 -16.35 -21.67 8.52
CA GLY A 27 -17.08 -22.71 7.79
C GLY A 27 -17.73 -22.22 6.49
N GLU A 28 -17.43 -20.99 6.06
CA GLU A 28 -17.96 -20.41 4.82
C GLU A 28 -16.85 -20.03 3.84
N LYS A 29 -17.19 -20.04 2.55
CA LYS A 29 -16.26 -19.64 1.49
C LYS A 29 -16.10 -18.12 1.45
N ILE A 30 -14.89 -17.64 1.77
CA ILE A 30 -14.52 -16.23 1.75
C ILE A 30 -13.63 -15.96 0.53
N THR A 31 -13.94 -14.93 -0.24
CA THR A 31 -13.15 -14.55 -1.43
C THR A 31 -13.01 -13.04 -1.53
N VAL A 32 -11.78 -12.56 -1.77
CA VAL A 32 -11.53 -11.13 -2.07
C VAL A 32 -11.83 -10.89 -3.55
N ARG A 33 -12.90 -10.14 -3.86
CA ARG A 33 -13.29 -9.87 -5.26
C ARG A 33 -12.54 -8.71 -5.88
N ARG A 34 -12.53 -7.55 -5.22
CA ARG A 34 -11.91 -6.30 -5.71
C ARG A 34 -11.41 -5.49 -4.53
N PHE A 35 -10.29 -4.81 -4.72
CA PHE A 35 -9.75 -3.82 -3.79
C PHE A 35 -9.16 -2.67 -4.60
N VAL A 36 -9.13 -1.48 -4.00
CA VAL A 36 -8.48 -0.30 -4.56
C VAL A 36 -7.72 0.37 -3.42
N ARG A 37 -6.50 0.81 -3.68
CA ARG A 37 -5.69 1.60 -2.75
C ARG A 37 -5.54 2.98 -3.35
N TYR A 38 -6.01 4.00 -2.64
CA TYR A 38 -5.77 5.40 -3.00
C TYR A 38 -4.63 5.94 -2.16
N GLU A 39 -3.73 6.70 -2.78
CA GLU A 39 -2.66 7.42 -2.09
C GLU A 39 -2.68 8.90 -2.47
N LYS A 40 -2.46 9.79 -1.49
CA LYS A 40 -2.41 11.23 -1.77
C LYS A 40 -1.22 11.53 -2.68
N GLY A 41 -1.50 12.09 -3.86
CA GLY A 41 -0.48 12.42 -4.84
C GLY A 41 -0.09 11.27 -5.77
N GLU A 42 -0.88 10.18 -5.80
CA GLU A 42 -0.72 9.12 -6.79
C GLU A 42 -0.79 9.69 -8.21
N GLY A 43 0.26 9.46 -9.01
CA GLY A 43 0.39 9.98 -10.37
C GLY A 43 0.81 11.44 -10.49
N LEU A 44 1.03 12.17 -9.39
CA LEU A 44 1.60 13.52 -9.43
C LEU A 44 3.13 13.45 -9.35
N ALA A 45 3.82 14.12 -10.27
CA ALA A 45 5.27 14.33 -10.14
C ALA A 45 5.54 15.19 -8.91
N LYS A 46 6.36 14.67 -7.97
CA LYS A 46 6.86 15.48 -6.86
C LYS A 46 7.67 16.63 -7.45
N LYS A 47 7.28 17.87 -7.15
CA LYS A 47 8.13 19.03 -7.42
C LYS A 47 9.32 18.96 -6.47
N GLU A 48 10.51 18.72 -7.03
CA GLU A 48 11.76 18.95 -6.32
C GLU A 48 12.13 20.42 -6.49
N GLU A 49 11.79 21.23 -5.50
CA GLU A 49 12.24 22.62 -5.42
C GLU A 49 13.46 22.67 -4.50
N ASN A 50 14.62 22.97 -5.06
CA ASN A 50 15.85 23.17 -4.29
C ASN A 50 15.78 24.55 -3.63
N PHE A 51 15.50 24.56 -2.33
CA PHE A 51 15.37 25.77 -1.52
C PHE A 51 16.56 26.74 -1.65
N ALA A 52 17.77 26.22 -1.83
CA ALA A 52 18.97 27.05 -1.99
C ALA A 52 18.92 27.92 -3.26
N ASP A 53 18.38 27.39 -4.35
CA ASP A 53 18.29 28.10 -5.63
C ASP A 53 17.18 29.16 -5.63
N GLU A 54 16.13 28.97 -4.81
CA GLU A 54 15.08 29.96 -4.61
C GLU A 54 15.58 31.16 -3.79
N VAL A 55 16.30 30.90 -2.70
CA VAL A 55 16.89 31.95 -1.85
C VAL A 55 17.89 32.82 -2.64
N MET A 56 18.71 32.21 -3.48
CA MET A 56 19.66 32.95 -4.33
C MET A 56 18.97 33.83 -5.40
N LYS A 57 17.75 33.48 -5.84
CA LYS A 57 16.98 34.31 -6.78
C LYS A 57 16.33 35.53 -6.13
N GLN A 58 15.97 35.45 -4.85
CA GLN A 58 15.33 36.56 -4.12
C GLN A 58 16.33 37.63 -3.64
N LEU A 59 17.63 37.32 -3.59
CA LEU A 59 18.70 38.24 -3.21
C LEU A 59 19.26 39.06 -4.39
N LYS A 60 18.70 38.92 -5.60
CA LYS A 60 19.03 39.73 -6.78
C LYS A 60 18.08 40.90 -6.96
#